data_AF-A0A949T222-F1
#
_entry.id   AF-A0A949T222-F1
#
_cell.length_a   1.000
_cell.length_b   1.000
_cell.length_c   1.000
_cell.angle_alpha   90.00
_cell.angle_beta   90.00
_cell.angle_gamma   90.00
#
_symmetry.space_group_name_H-M   'P 1'
#
loop_
_entity.id
_entity.type
_entity.pdbx_description
1 polymer ?
#
loop_
_entity_poly.entity_id
_entity_poly.type
_entity_poly.pdbx_seq_one_letter_code
_entity_poly.pdbx_strand_id
1 'polypeptide(L)'
;MKKLRSFWLPCLFALVLTACANNPPSYLPKGTTPIVNVEAQIAQHIRVEAKPKLLTVTNQTPNNINVWYKLFWYDKDGVTQTFDANDKTQWLNFWLAPQAKTEWHLTPPTVESVNYRVYLRGNR
;
A
#
# COMPACT_ATOMS: atom_id res chain seq x y z
N MET A 1 12.37 46.72 52.54
CA MET A 1 12.90 45.72 51.58
C MET A 1 12.07 44.45 51.63
N LYS A 2 11.15 44.22 50.69
CA LYS A 2 10.51 42.91 50.49
C LYS A 2 10.37 42.68 48.98
N LYS A 3 11.27 41.85 48.42
CA LYS A 3 11.24 41.46 47.01
C LYS A 3 10.10 40.46 46.82
N LEU A 4 9.03 40.88 46.16
CA LEU A 4 7.96 40.01 45.71
C LEU A 4 8.50 39.17 44.55
N ARG A 5 8.89 37.93 44.84
CA ARG A 5 9.41 36.97 43.85
C ARG A 5 8.25 36.55 42.94
N SER A 6 8.28 37.03 41.70
CA SER A 6 7.39 36.60 40.62
C SER A 6 7.62 35.11 40.34
N PHE A 7 6.76 34.28 40.92
CA PHE A 7 6.74 32.82 40.72
C PHE A 7 5.82 32.39 39.57
N TRP A 8 5.44 33.32 38.67
CA TRP A 8 4.49 33.06 37.58
C TRP A 8 5.17 32.63 36.27
N LEU A 9 6.50 32.66 36.20
CA LEU A 9 7.24 32.28 34.99
C LEU A 9 7.33 30.76 34.66
N PRO A 10 7.34 29.81 35.62
CA PRO A 10 7.60 28.41 35.27
C PRO A 10 6.37 27.69 34.71
N CYS A 11 5.16 28.23 34.87
CA CYS A 11 3.93 27.58 34.40
C CYS A 11 3.68 27.76 32.90
N LEU A 12 4.27 28.78 32.27
CA LEU A 12 4.08 29.06 30.83
C LEU A 12 4.84 28.07 29.93
N PHE A 13 5.94 27.49 30.42
CA PHE A 13 6.73 26.52 29.66
C PHE A 13 6.08 25.13 29.57
N ALA A 14 5.24 24.76 30.54
CA ALA A 14 4.54 23.47 30.52
C ALA A 14 3.50 23.34 29.41
N LEU A 15 2.99 24.47 28.89
CA LEU A 15 1.98 24.50 27.82
C LEU A 15 2.55 24.26 26.42
N VAL A 16 3.88 24.27 26.25
CA VAL A 16 4.56 24.08 24.95
C VAL A 16 5.01 22.63 24.73
N LEU A 17 4.84 21.73 25.71
CA LEU A 17 5.23 20.31 25.60
C LEU A 17 4.23 19.41 24.84
N THR A 18 3.10 19.93 24.34
CA THR A 18 2.11 19.12 23.61
C THR A 18 2.40 18.96 22.10
N ALA A 19 3.53 19.44 21.60
CA ALA A 19 3.86 19.38 20.17
C ALA A 19 4.41 18.03 19.67
N CYS A 20 4.51 17.01 20.53
CA CYS A 20 4.85 15.63 20.11
C CYS A 20 3.58 14.81 19.80
N ALA A 21 2.59 15.40 19.12
CA ALA A 21 1.54 14.62 18.50
C ALA A 21 2.15 13.89 17.29
N ASN A 22 2.64 12.69 17.55
CA ASN A 22 3.31 11.80 16.62
C ASN A 22 2.28 11.33 15.56
N ASN A 23 2.05 12.13 14.53
CA ASN A 23 1.40 11.66 13.30
C ASN A 23 2.53 11.14 12.41
N PRO A 24 2.90 9.84 12.49
CA PRO A 24 3.90 9.30 11.59
C PRO A 24 3.44 9.59 10.14
N PRO A 25 4.33 10.08 9.28
CA PRO A 25 3.98 10.22 7.87
C PRO A 25 3.60 8.83 7.36
N SER A 26 2.36 8.66 6.91
CA SER A 26 1.97 7.45 6.19
C SER A 26 2.79 7.38 4.91
N TYR A 27 3.57 6.30 4.76
CA TYR A 27 4.39 6.05 3.56
C TYR A 27 3.56 5.57 2.38
N LEU A 28 2.25 5.38 2.56
CA LEU A 28 1.33 5.08 1.48
C LEU A 28 0.81 6.38 0.86
N PRO A 29 0.60 6.43 -0.47
CA PRO A 29 -0.06 7.55 -1.10
C PRO A 29 -1.39 7.83 -0.40
N LYS A 30 -1.66 9.09 -0.09
CA LYS A 30 -2.93 9.48 0.52
C LYS A 30 -4.08 9.11 -0.43
N GLY A 31 -5.01 8.28 0.04
CA GLY A 31 -6.20 7.88 -0.71
C GLY A 31 -6.36 6.36 -0.82
N THR A 32 -7.37 5.96 -1.59
CA THR A 32 -7.73 4.55 -1.84
C THR A 32 -7.18 4.02 -3.17
N THR A 33 -6.35 4.80 -3.85
CA THR A 33 -5.73 4.39 -5.11
C THR A 33 -4.68 3.32 -4.83
N PRO A 34 -4.81 2.12 -5.42
CA PRO A 34 -3.84 1.06 -5.21
C PRO A 34 -2.47 1.38 -5.77
N ILE A 35 -1.46 0.76 -5.18
CA ILE A 35 -0.06 0.91 -5.61
C ILE A 35 0.27 -0.27 -6.53
N VAL A 36 0.78 0.04 -7.72
CA VAL A 36 1.17 -0.97 -8.71
C VAL A 36 2.66 -0.89 -8.93
N ASN A 37 3.35 -2.01 -8.73
CA ASN A 37 4.76 -2.17 -9.02
C ASN A 37 4.93 -3.26 -10.08
N VAL A 38 5.48 -2.91 -11.24
CA VAL A 38 5.76 -3.84 -12.33
C VAL A 38 7.27 -3.89 -12.58
N GLU A 39 7.85 -5.08 -12.61
CA GLU A 39 9.27 -5.24 -12.96
C GLU A 39 9.52 -4.84 -14.42
N ALA A 40 10.68 -4.21 -14.67
CA ALA A 40 11.02 -3.61 -15.97
C ALA A 40 10.91 -4.58 -17.15
N GLN A 41 11.22 -5.86 -16.95
CA GLN A 41 11.17 -6.92 -17.97
C GLN A 41 9.79 -7.04 -18.64
N ILE A 42 8.69 -6.80 -17.90
CA ILE A 42 7.33 -6.96 -18.42
C ILE A 42 6.55 -5.64 -18.49
N ALA A 43 7.12 -4.53 -17.98
CA ALA A 43 6.41 -3.26 -17.85
C ALA A 43 5.87 -2.68 -19.17
N GLN A 44 6.53 -2.94 -20.30
CA GLN A 44 6.07 -2.51 -21.63
C GLN A 44 5.16 -3.54 -22.32
N HIS A 45 5.05 -4.74 -21.76
CA HIS A 45 4.34 -5.87 -22.34
C HIS A 45 2.95 -6.08 -21.73
N ILE A 46 2.70 -5.48 -20.57
CA ILE A 46 1.41 -5.55 -19.89
C ILE A 46 0.89 -4.16 -19.52
N ARG A 47 -0.43 -4.00 -19.58
CA ARG A 47 -1.13 -2.87 -18.97
C ARG A 47 -1.76 -3.33 -17.67
N VAL A 48 -1.54 -2.58 -16.61
CA VAL A 48 -2.14 -2.86 -15.30
C VAL A 48 -3.04 -1.71 -14.90
N GLU A 49 -4.30 -2.00 -14.61
CA GLU A 49 -5.27 -1.04 -14.08
C GLU A 49 -5.71 -1.51 -12.71
N ALA A 50 -5.53 -0.67 -11.69
CA ALA A 50 -5.84 -1.01 -10.32
C ALA A 50 -6.85 -0.02 -9.72
N LYS A 51 -7.96 -0.56 -9.22
CA LYS A 51 -9.01 0.14 -8.47
C LYS A 51 -9.17 -0.54 -7.10
N PRO A 52 -9.80 0.09 -6.10
CA PRO A 52 -9.78 -0.39 -4.70
C PRO A 52 -10.13 -1.87 -4.48
N LYS A 53 -10.99 -2.47 -5.33
CA LYS A 53 -11.38 -3.88 -5.25
C LYS A 53 -11.31 -4.61 -6.59
N LEU A 54 -10.59 -4.05 -7.55
CA LEU A 54 -10.46 -4.62 -8.89
C LEU A 54 -9.02 -4.46 -9.37
N LEU A 55 -8.41 -5.56 -9.78
CA LEU A 55 -7.15 -5.57 -10.49
C LEU A 55 -7.39 -6.11 -11.90
N THR A 56 -6.94 -5.36 -12.88
CA THR A 56 -6.98 -5.77 -14.29
C THR A 56 -5.57 -5.81 -14.83
N VAL A 57 -5.22 -6.91 -15.49
CA VAL A 57 -3.96 -7.05 -16.21
C VAL A 57 -4.26 -7.46 -17.65
N THR A 58 -3.73 -6.70 -18.59
CA THR A 58 -3.89 -6.94 -20.03
C THR A 58 -2.53 -7.23 -20.64
N ASN A 59 -2.42 -8.31 -21.40
CA ASN A 59 -1.27 -8.57 -22.25
C ASN A 59 -1.35 -7.67 -23.50
N GLN A 60 -0.28 -6.95 -23.80
CA GLN A 60 -0.21 -6.05 -24.96
C GLN A 60 0.56 -6.67 -26.13
N THR A 61 1.04 -7.91 -25.99
CA THR A 61 1.88 -8.61 -26.96
C THR A 61 1.10 -9.68 -27.72
N PRO A 62 1.61 -10.14 -28.88
CA PRO A 62 1.07 -11.28 -29.61
C PRO A 62 1.48 -12.64 -29.03
N ASN A 63 2.26 -12.66 -27.93
CA ASN A 63 2.78 -13.90 -27.33
C ASN A 63 2.14 -14.14 -25.96
N ASN A 64 2.15 -15.39 -25.50
CA ASN A 64 1.78 -15.70 -24.12
C ASN A 64 2.80 -15.13 -23.14
N ILE A 65 2.32 -14.57 -22.02
CA ILE A 65 3.18 -14.08 -20.94
C ILE A 65 2.84 -14.81 -19.65
N ASN A 66 3.84 -15.40 -19.00
CA ASN A 66 3.72 -15.86 -17.63
C ASN A 66 4.01 -14.69 -16.69
N VAL A 67 3.03 -14.32 -15.88
CA VAL A 67 3.16 -13.25 -14.90
C VAL A 67 3.08 -13.84 -13.51
N TRP A 68 4.07 -13.51 -12.69
CA TRP A 68 4.04 -13.74 -11.27
C TRP A 68 3.58 -12.48 -10.56
N TYR A 69 2.72 -12.61 -9.55
CA TYR A 69 2.25 -11.49 -8.77
C TYR A 69 2.24 -11.78 -7.27
N LYS A 70 2.27 -10.70 -6.49
CA LYS A 70 2.12 -10.73 -5.04
C LYS A 70 1.34 -9.50 -4.57
N LEU A 71 0.35 -9.68 -3.70
CA LEU A 71 -0.57 -8.64 -3.27
C LEU A 71 -0.51 -8.45 -1.75
N PHE A 72 -0.50 -7.20 -1.29
CA PHE A 72 -0.51 -6.83 0.12
C PHE A 72 -1.64 -5.83 0.38
N TRP A 73 -2.41 -6.05 1.44
CA TRP A 73 -3.42 -5.09 1.91
C TRP A 73 -2.86 -4.25 3.05
N TYR A 74 -3.38 -3.03 3.20
CA TYR A 74 -3.00 -2.11 4.25
C TYR A 74 -4.22 -1.42 4.86
N ASP A 75 -4.12 -1.11 6.15
CA ASP A 75 -5.04 -0.19 6.80
C ASP A 75 -4.69 1.29 6.51
N LYS A 76 -5.47 2.20 7.11
CA LYS A 76 -5.32 3.65 6.94
C LYS A 76 -3.96 4.20 7.38
N ASP A 77 -3.28 3.50 8.29
CA ASP A 77 -1.98 3.91 8.83
C ASP A 77 -0.83 3.22 8.08
N GLY A 78 -1.15 2.33 7.14
CA GLY A 78 -0.20 1.60 6.32
C GLY A 78 0.27 0.28 6.91
N VAL A 79 -0.41 -0.24 7.94
CA VAL A 79 -0.10 -1.53 8.55
C VAL A 79 -0.65 -2.65 7.67
N THR A 80 0.20 -3.64 7.38
CA THR A 80 -0.18 -4.81 6.57
C THR A 80 -1.36 -5.55 7.18
N GLN A 81 -2.35 -5.86 6.36
CA GLN A 81 -3.51 -6.67 6.68
C GLN A 81 -3.43 -7.98 5.88
N THR A 82 -3.71 -9.12 6.52
CA THR A 82 -3.46 -10.45 5.93
C THR A 82 -4.60 -11.42 6.25
N PHE A 83 -4.83 -12.37 5.33
CA PHE A 83 -5.70 -13.52 5.55
C PHE A 83 -5.02 -14.62 6.39
N ASP A 84 -3.68 -14.67 6.38
CA ASP A 84 -2.87 -15.65 7.12
C ASP A 84 -2.15 -14.95 8.26
N ALA A 85 -2.40 -15.40 9.49
CA ALA A 85 -1.75 -14.90 10.69
C ALA A 85 -0.22 -15.08 10.68
N ASN A 86 0.31 -15.96 9.84
CA ASN A 86 1.76 -16.16 9.66
C ASN A 86 2.36 -15.28 8.54
N ASP A 87 1.57 -14.42 7.91
CA ASP A 87 1.94 -13.52 6.80
C ASP A 87 2.78 -14.21 5.71
N LYS A 88 2.40 -15.43 5.33
CA LYS A 88 3.01 -16.14 4.21
C LYS A 88 2.37 -15.70 2.90
N THR A 89 2.33 -14.41 2.63
CA THR A 89 1.92 -13.94 1.31
C THR A 89 2.91 -14.53 0.28
N GLN A 90 2.45 -15.44 -0.58
CA GLN A 90 3.28 -16.11 -1.57
C GLN A 90 3.22 -15.42 -2.93
N TRP A 91 4.22 -15.66 -3.77
CA TRP A 91 4.13 -15.31 -5.19
C TRP A 91 3.22 -16.34 -5.87
N LEU A 92 2.19 -15.84 -6.55
CA LEU A 92 1.29 -16.63 -7.38
C LEU A 92 1.61 -16.35 -8.85
N ASN A 93 1.23 -17.23 -9.76
CA ASN A 93 1.40 -17.02 -11.19
C ASN A 93 0.09 -17.24 -11.96
N PHE A 94 0.06 -16.68 -13.16
CA PHE A 94 -0.99 -16.91 -14.14
C PHE A 94 -0.42 -16.71 -15.55
N TRP A 95 -1.06 -17.33 -16.53
CA TRP A 95 -0.76 -17.12 -17.93
C TRP A 95 -1.72 -16.11 -18.54
N LEU A 96 -1.16 -15.11 -19.22
CA LEU A 96 -1.93 -14.23 -20.10
C LEU A 96 -1.78 -14.71 -21.54
N ALA A 97 -2.91 -15.08 -22.13
CA ALA A 97 -3.00 -15.29 -23.58
C ALA A 97 -2.71 -13.98 -24.34
N PRO A 98 -2.41 -14.03 -25.65
CA PRO A 98 -2.08 -12.85 -26.44
C PRO A 98 -3.24 -11.87 -26.43
N GLN A 99 -2.95 -10.59 -26.20
CA GLN A 99 -3.95 -9.51 -26.18
C GLN A 99 -5.09 -9.68 -25.15
N ALA A 100 -5.01 -10.70 -24.29
CA ALA A 100 -6.08 -11.04 -23.36
C ALA A 100 -6.06 -10.11 -22.15
N LYS A 101 -7.26 -9.92 -21.59
CA LYS A 101 -7.51 -9.17 -20.36
C LYS A 101 -7.93 -10.15 -19.27
N THR A 102 -7.28 -10.07 -18.11
CA THR A 102 -7.68 -10.80 -16.90
C THR A 102 -8.09 -9.80 -15.84
N GLU A 103 -9.20 -10.10 -15.17
CA GLU A 103 -9.78 -9.26 -14.12
C GLU A 103 -9.94 -10.07 -12.84
N TRP A 104 -9.53 -9.50 -11.70
CA TRP A 104 -9.76 -10.06 -10.38
C TRP A 104 -10.52 -9.07 -9.51
N HIS A 105 -11.67 -9.52 -9.01
CA HIS A 105 -12.36 -8.87 -7.92
C HIS A 105 -11.68 -9.25 -6.61
N LEU A 106 -11.12 -8.25 -5.94
CA LEU A 106 -10.30 -8.45 -4.75
C LEU A 106 -11.15 -8.29 -3.49
N THR A 107 -11.08 -9.28 -2.62
CA THR A 107 -11.67 -9.23 -1.29
C THR A 107 -10.63 -8.74 -0.29
N PRO A 108 -10.89 -7.68 0.49
CA PRO A 108 -10.01 -7.29 1.58
C PRO A 108 -10.02 -8.34 2.71
N PRO A 109 -8.89 -8.56 3.41
CA PRO A 109 -8.81 -9.55 4.48
C PRO A 109 -9.54 -9.15 5.75
N THR A 110 -9.59 -7.84 6.03
CA THR A 110 -10.20 -7.28 7.24
C THR A 110 -11.08 -6.08 6.89
N VAL A 111 -11.90 -5.62 7.83
CA VAL A 111 -12.75 -4.43 7.62
C VAL A 111 -11.93 -3.14 7.62
N GLU A 112 -10.75 -3.19 8.23
CA GLU A 112 -9.77 -2.11 8.33
C GLU A 112 -8.91 -1.97 7.07
N SER A 113 -8.96 -2.94 6.16
CA SER A 113 -8.21 -2.94 4.90
C SER A 113 -8.77 -1.90 3.93
N VAL A 114 -8.05 -0.78 3.76
CA VAL A 114 -8.50 0.37 2.95
C VAL A 114 -7.79 0.50 1.60
N ASN A 115 -6.60 -0.10 1.45
CA ASN A 115 -5.82 -0.02 0.22
C ASN A 115 -4.97 -1.27 0.00
N TYR A 116 -4.48 -1.50 -1.22
CA TYR A 116 -3.56 -2.59 -1.52
C TYR A 116 -2.39 -2.16 -2.42
N ARG A 117 -1.32 -2.96 -2.38
CA ARG A 117 -0.21 -2.92 -3.31
C ARG A 117 -0.11 -4.25 -4.04
N VAL A 118 0.12 -4.20 -5.34
CA VAL A 118 0.43 -5.38 -6.15
C VAL A 118 1.81 -5.24 -6.79
N TYR A 119 2.61 -6.29 -6.66
CA TYR A 119 3.85 -6.47 -7.40
C TYR A 119 3.63 -7.46 -8.52
N LEU A 120 4.12 -7.16 -9.72
CA LEU A 120 4.07 -8.03 -10.89
C LEU A 120 5.47 -8.18 -11.48
N ARG A 121 5.81 -9.40 -11.88
CA ARG A 121 7.08 -9.72 -12.54
C ARG A 121 6.93 -10.80 -13.59
N GLY A 122 7.87 -10.83 -14.54
CA GLY A 122 7.96 -11.90 -15.52
C GLY A 122 8.51 -13.19 -14.91
N ASN A 123 8.48 -14.26 -15.69
CA ASN A 123 9.29 -15.43 -15.37
C ASN A 123 10.79 -15.07 -15.48
N ARG A 124 11.57 -15.45 -14.47
CA ARG A 124 13.03 -15.32 -14.48
C ARG A 124 13.66 -16.45 -15.28
#